data_AF-A0A8X6P0P1-F1
#
_entry.id   AF-A0A8X6P0P1-F1
#
_cell.length_a   1.000
_cell.length_b   1.000
_cell.length_c   1.000
_cell.angle_alpha   90.00
_cell.angle_beta   90.00
_cell.angle_gamma   90.00
#
_symmetry.space_group_name_H-M   'P 1'
#
loop_
_entity.id
_entity.type
_entity.pdbx_description
1 polymer ?
#
loop_
_entity_poly.entity_id
_entity_poly.type
_entity_poly.pdbx_seq_one_letter_code
_entity_poly.pdbx_strand_id
1 'polypeptide(L)'
;MDQQVISNFKKLYTKHLFQRCFEVTATTNLTHREFWKDHFNIAIYLKIINQAWLGVTTRTLTSAWKKLWPEAVAERIYEELEPGMSVEEEIVSLGKSMGLEVEERDVSELVEEHT
;
A
#
# COMPACT_ATOMS: atom_id res chain seq x y z
N MET A 1 -14.15 -0.48 -10.61
CA MET A 1 -13.54 -1.42 -9.64
C MET A 1 -14.03 -1.01 -8.26
N ASP A 2 -14.35 -1.96 -7.37
CA ASP A 2 -14.88 -1.64 -6.03
C ASP A 2 -13.93 -0.65 -5.30
N GLN A 3 -14.49 0.42 -4.75
CA GLN A 3 -13.73 1.51 -4.11
C GLN A 3 -12.80 1.00 -2.99
N GLN A 4 -13.18 -0.10 -2.32
CA GLN A 4 -12.36 -0.70 -1.28
C GLN A 4 -11.12 -1.41 -1.83
N VAL A 5 -11.21 -2.05 -3.02
CA VAL A 5 -10.05 -2.65 -3.67
C VAL A 5 -9.04 -1.57 -4.06
N ILE A 6 -9.52 -0.46 -4.64
CA ILE A 6 -8.68 0.67 -5.02
C ILE A 6 -8.03 1.29 -3.78
N SER A 7 -8.81 1.56 -2.72
CA SER A 7 -8.29 2.13 -1.48
C SER A 7 -7.22 1.24 -0.84
N ASN A 8 -7.47 -0.07 -0.73
CA ASN A 8 -6.50 -1.02 -0.19
C ASN A 8 -5.24 -1.10 -1.05
N PHE A 9 -5.38 -1.12 -2.37
CA PHE A 9 -4.24 -1.09 -3.29
C PHE A 9 -3.41 0.18 -3.11
N LYS A 10 -4.04 1.36 -3.04
CA LYS A 10 -3.35 2.63 -2.84
C LYS A 10 -2.57 2.66 -1.52
N LYS A 11 -3.15 2.17 -0.42
CA LYS A 11 -2.46 2.05 0.88
C LYS A 11 -1.22 1.16 0.78
N LEU A 12 -1.36 -0.03 0.18
CA LEU A 12 -0.24 -0.96 -0.02
C LEU A 12 0.83 -0.39 -0.94
N TYR A 13 0.44 0.32 -2.00
CA TYR A 13 1.36 1.03 -2.89
C TYR A 13 2.14 2.10 -2.11
N THR A 14 1.48 2.95 -1.33
CA THR A 14 2.12 3.98 -0.50
C THR A 14 3.10 3.35 0.50
N LYS A 15 2.71 2.26 1.18
CA LYS A 15 3.60 1.51 2.07
C LYS A 15 4.88 1.09 1.35
N HIS A 16 4.77 0.40 0.22
CA HIS A 16 5.94 -0.09 -0.51
C HIS A 16 6.78 1.03 -1.13
N LEU A 17 6.14 2.12 -1.55
CA LEU A 17 6.83 3.31 -2.04
C LEU A 17 7.70 3.95 -0.96
N PHE A 18 7.13 4.13 0.23
CA PHE A 18 7.83 4.67 1.38
C PHE A 18 8.96 3.75 1.82
N GLN A 19 8.69 2.44 1.95
CA GLN A 19 9.73 1.44 2.24
C GLN A 19 10.89 1.56 1.25
N ARG A 20 10.60 1.63 -0.05
CA ARG A 20 11.65 1.70 -1.07
C ARG A 20 12.44 3.00 -1.02
N CYS A 21 11.75 4.13 -0.85
CA CYS A 21 12.37 5.43 -0.68
C CYS A 21 13.34 5.41 0.51
N PHE A 22 12.84 4.96 1.66
CA PHE A 22 13.61 4.96 2.91
C PHE A 22 14.74 3.94 2.93
N GLU A 23 14.56 2.75 2.36
CA GLU A 23 15.65 1.79 2.17
C GLU A 23 16.80 2.41 1.37
N VAL A 24 16.47 3.09 0.27
CA VAL A 24 17.49 3.71 -0.58
C VAL A 24 18.16 4.87 0.15
N THR A 25 17.41 5.77 0.79
CA THR A 25 18.01 6.92 1.50
C THR A 25 18.70 6.56 2.83
N ALA A 26 18.40 5.40 3.43
CA ALA A 26 19.11 4.91 4.60
C ALA A 26 20.39 4.14 4.26
N THR A 27 20.42 3.44 3.12
CA THR A 27 21.59 2.66 2.66
C THR A 27 22.54 3.46 1.77
N THR A 28 22.11 4.63 1.32
CA THR A 28 22.90 5.55 0.50
C THR A 28 22.90 6.94 1.15
N ASN A 29 23.84 7.81 0.77
CA ASN A 29 23.84 9.20 1.24
C ASN A 29 22.89 10.09 0.41
N LEU A 30 21.89 9.52 -0.27
CA LEU A 30 20.96 10.25 -1.12
C LEU A 30 19.90 10.95 -0.26
N THR A 31 19.61 12.20 -0.60
CA THR A 31 18.45 12.90 -0.09
C THR A 31 17.16 12.36 -0.70
N HIS A 32 16.01 12.57 -0.05
CA HIS A 32 14.71 12.24 -0.63
C HIS A 32 14.51 12.91 -2.01
N ARG A 33 15.00 14.14 -2.19
CA ARG A 33 14.91 14.86 -3.47
C ARG A 33 15.69 14.15 -4.58
N GLU A 34 16.90 13.71 -4.31
CA GLU A 34 17.72 12.98 -5.29
C GLU A 34 17.11 11.62 -5.60
N PHE A 35 16.54 10.93 -4.59
CA PHE A 35 15.80 9.70 -4.82
C PHE A 35 14.70 9.90 -5.88
N TRP A 36 13.82 10.89 -5.68
CA TRP A 36 12.70 11.14 -6.59
C TRP A 36 13.14 11.59 -7.99
N LYS A 37 14.17 12.43 -8.06
CA LYS A 37 14.59 13.05 -9.32
C LYS A 37 15.43 12.11 -10.18
N ASP A 38 16.39 11.42 -9.57
CA ASP A 38 17.48 10.77 -10.29
C ASP A 38 17.45 9.24 -10.16
N HIS A 39 16.76 8.70 -9.14
CA HIS A 39 16.74 7.25 -8.86
C HIS A 39 15.37 6.58 -9.06
N PHE A 40 14.27 7.30 -8.88
CA PHE A 40 12.92 6.76 -9.08
C PHE A 40 12.59 6.68 -10.57
N ASN A 41 12.54 5.46 -11.10
CA ASN A 41 12.28 5.20 -12.51
C ASN A 41 11.11 4.23 -12.73
N ILE A 42 10.71 4.05 -13.99
CA ILE A 42 9.57 3.21 -14.37
C ILE A 42 9.70 1.76 -13.90
N ALA A 43 10.92 1.22 -13.82
CA ALA A 43 11.12 -0.15 -13.35
C ALA A 43 10.87 -0.28 -11.84
N ILE A 44 11.24 0.73 -11.05
CA ILE A 44 10.91 0.78 -9.61
C ILE A 44 9.40 0.92 -9.43
N TYR A 45 8.78 1.81 -10.19
CA TYR A 45 7.33 2.01 -10.17
C TYR A 45 6.55 0.71 -10.43
N LEU A 46 6.91 -0.04 -11.49
CA LEU A 46 6.28 -1.32 -11.81
C LEU A 46 6.48 -2.38 -10.72
N LYS A 47 7.65 -2.39 -10.06
CA LYS A 47 7.91 -3.29 -8.93
C LYS A 47 6.99 -2.98 -7.75
N ILE A 48 6.80 -1.71 -7.41
CA ILE A 48 5.92 -1.29 -6.32
C ILE A 48 4.46 -1.65 -6.64
N ILE A 49 4.01 -1.45 -7.88
CA ILE A 49 2.67 -1.91 -8.31
C ILE A 49 2.52 -3.41 -8.11
N ASN A 50 3.50 -4.20 -8.54
CA ASN A 50 3.45 -5.65 -8.39
C ASN A 50 3.40 -6.07 -6.91
N GLN A 51 4.22 -5.45 -6.05
CA GLN A 51 4.20 -5.71 -4.60
C GLN A 51 2.86 -5.32 -3.97
N ALA A 52 2.30 -4.17 -4.33
CA ALA A 52 1.00 -3.73 -3.84
C ALA A 52 -0.11 -4.72 -4.22
N TRP A 53 -0.13 -5.22 -5.45
CA TRP A 53 -1.11 -6.24 -5.87
C TRP A 53 -0.94 -7.57 -5.15
N LEU A 54 0.30 -7.99 -4.85
CA LEU A 54 0.55 -9.19 -4.05
C LEU A 54 0.05 -9.05 -2.60
N GLY A 55 0.00 -7.83 -2.07
CA GLY A 55 -0.58 -7.55 -0.75
C GLY A 55 -2.11 -7.49 -0.73
N VAL A 56 -2.78 -7.32 -1.88
CA VAL A 56 -4.24 -7.30 -1.93
C VAL A 56 -4.76 -8.72 -1.69
N THR A 57 -5.46 -8.91 -0.58
CA THR A 57 -5.93 -10.24 -0.18
C THR A 57 -6.96 -10.80 -1.16
N THR A 58 -6.95 -12.13 -1.32
CA THR A 58 -8.00 -12.83 -2.08
C THR A 58 -9.39 -12.58 -1.50
N ARG A 59 -9.50 -12.39 -0.17
CA ARG A 59 -10.76 -11.99 0.49
C ARG A 59 -11.27 -10.65 -0.05
N THR A 60 -10.44 -9.61 -0.10
CA THR A 60 -10.82 -8.29 -0.64
C THR A 60 -11.30 -8.41 -2.09
N LEU A 61 -10.57 -9.15 -2.93
CA LEU A 61 -10.97 -9.38 -4.33
C LEU A 61 -12.27 -10.18 -4.43
N THR A 62 -12.40 -11.26 -3.67
CA THR A 62 -13.59 -12.13 -3.59
C THR A 62 -14.82 -11.31 -3.19
N SER A 63 -14.72 -10.47 -2.15
CA SER A 63 -15.81 -9.62 -1.70
C SER A 63 -16.23 -8.59 -2.74
N ALA A 64 -15.26 -7.98 -3.44
CA ALA A 64 -15.54 -7.04 -4.52
C ALA A 64 -16.22 -7.71 -5.72
N TRP A 65 -15.69 -8.86 -6.15
CA TRP A 65 -16.26 -9.63 -7.25
C TRP A 65 -17.62 -10.22 -6.91
N LYS A 66 -17.85 -10.67 -5.66
CA LYS A 66 -19.16 -11.21 -5.22
C LYS A 66 -20.28 -10.17 -5.34
N LYS A 67 -19.98 -8.87 -5.17
CA LYS A 67 -20.97 -7.79 -5.39
C LYS A 67 -21.34 -7.60 -6.86
N LEU A 68 -20.41 -7.83 -7.78
CA LEU A 68 -20.58 -7.59 -9.22
C LEU A 68 -21.03 -8.83 -9.98
N TRP A 69 -20.51 -9.99 -9.60
CA TRP A 69 -20.74 -11.29 -10.21
C TRP A 69 -20.65 -12.41 -9.15
N PRO A 70 -21.73 -12.65 -8.38
CA PRO A 70 -21.77 -13.66 -7.33
C PRO A 70 -21.39 -15.06 -7.81
N GLU A 71 -21.82 -15.46 -9.01
CA GLU A 71 -21.62 -16.80 -9.57
C GLU A 71 -20.16 -17.07 -9.96
N ALA A 72 -19.37 -16.03 -10.20
CA ALA A 72 -17.95 -16.16 -10.49
C ALA A 72 -17.10 -16.42 -9.23
N VAL A 73 -17.69 -16.32 -8.04
CA VAL A 73 -16.99 -16.41 -6.77
C VAL A 73 -17.44 -17.65 -5.99
N ALA A 74 -16.53 -18.60 -5.81
CA ALA A 74 -16.77 -19.75 -4.95
C ALA A 74 -16.89 -19.31 -3.48
N GLU A 75 -17.91 -19.80 -2.79
CA GLU A 75 -18.12 -19.52 -1.37
C GLU A 75 -17.06 -20.26 -0.54
N ARG A 76 -15.93 -19.58 -0.27
CA ARG A 76 -14.89 -20.07 0.62
C ARG A 76 -15.04 -19.39 1.97
N ILE A 77 -15.06 -20.19 3.03
CA ILE A 77 -14.92 -19.72 4.40
C ILE A 77 -13.46 -19.30 4.55
N TYR A 78 -13.20 -18.00 4.60
CA TYR A 78 -11.89 -17.48 4.99
C TYR A 78 -11.85 -17.46 6.51
N GLU A 79 -10.92 -18.20 7.10
CA GLU A 79 -10.62 -18.07 8.53
C GLU A 79 -10.24 -16.61 8.81
N GLU A 80 -10.83 -16.03 9.85
CA GLU A 80 -10.44 -14.71 10.33
C GLU A 80 -8.99 -14.80 10.81
N LEU A 81 -8.06 -14.34 9.97
CA LEU A 81 -6.72 -14.02 10.43
C LEU A 81 -6.87 -12.97 11.53
N GLU A 82 -6.29 -13.26 12.70
CA GLU A 82 -6.15 -12.33 13.83
C GLU A 82 -5.80 -10.93 13.30
N PRO A 83 -6.47 -9.86 13.78
CA PRO A 83 -6.20 -8.51 13.33
C PRO A 83 -4.76 -8.12 13.72
N GLY A 84 -3.84 -8.27 12.77
CA GLY A 84 -2.52 -7.64 12.82
C GLY A 84 -2.64 -6.12 12.67
N MET A 85 -1.50 -5.43 12.72
CA MET A 85 -1.48 -3.99 12.48
C MET A 85 -2.11 -3.66 11.12
N SER A 86 -2.90 -2.58 11.08
CA SER A 86 -3.44 -2.09 9.82
C SER A 86 -2.32 -1.58 8.90
N VAL A 87 -2.58 -1.48 7.60
CA VAL A 87 -1.58 -0.99 6.64
C VAL A 87 -1.22 0.47 6.95
N GLU A 88 -2.18 1.23 7.46
CA GLU A 88 -2.06 2.60 7.90
C GLU A 88 -1.15 2.71 9.13
N GLU A 89 -1.35 1.86 10.13
CA GLU A 89 -0.48 1.77 11.31
C GLU A 89 0.95 1.40 10.91
N GLU A 90 1.13 0.48 9.95
CA GLU A 90 2.45 0.12 9.43
C GLU A 90 3.13 1.32 8.75
N ILE A 91 2.40 2.07 7.92
CA ILE A 91 2.91 3.29 7.25
C ILE A 91 3.28 4.36 8.26
N VAL A 92 2.44 4.58 9.27
CA VAL A 92 2.71 5.53 10.36
C VAL A 92 3.94 5.10 11.16
N SER A 93 4.06 3.81 11.50
CA SER A 93 5.22 3.27 12.22
C SER A 93 6.51 3.48 11.41
N LEU A 94 6.43 3.29 10.09
CA LEU A 94 7.53 3.48 9.16
C LEU A 94 7.94 4.95 9.12
N GLY A 95 6.99 5.87 8.99
CA GLY A 95 7.25 7.32 9.03
C GLY A 95 7.89 7.76 10.35
N LYS A 96 7.35 7.30 11.49
CA LYS A 96 7.87 7.62 12.83
C LYS A 96 9.27 7.07 13.06
N SER A 97 9.57 5.86 12.60
CA SER A 97 10.91 5.27 12.71
C SER A 97 11.99 6.09 11.98
N MET A 98 11.57 6.93 11.04
CA MET A 98 12.42 7.80 10.24
C MET A 98 12.40 9.27 10.73
N GLY A 99 11.80 9.55 11.90
CA GLY A 99 11.74 10.89 12.49
C GLY A 99 10.71 11.83 11.86
N LEU A 100 9.77 11.31 11.07
CA LEU A 100 8.65 12.08 10.55
C LEU A 100 7.49 12.11 11.57
N GLU A 101 6.88 13.28 11.72
CA GLU A 101 5.62 13.43 12.46
C GLU A 101 4.46 13.09 11.51
N VAL A 102 3.96 11.86 11.59
CA VAL A 102 2.88 11.34 10.75
C VAL A 102 1.83 10.64 11.61
N GLU A 103 0.55 10.88 11.30
CA GLU A 103 -0.61 10.21 11.86
C GLU A 103 -1.45 9.50 10.78
N GLU A 104 -2.39 8.64 11.18
CA GLU A 104 -3.22 7.86 10.25
C GLU A 104 -4.08 8.74 9.34
N ARG A 105 -4.43 9.94 9.82
CA ARG A 105 -5.17 10.94 9.04
C ARG A 105 -4.35 11.37 7.82
N ASP A 106 -3.06 11.68 8.00
CA ASP A 106 -2.18 12.09 6.90
C ASP A 106 -2.10 11.00 5.81
N VAL A 107 -2.04 9.73 6.23
CA VAL A 107 -2.03 8.58 5.32
C VAL A 107 -3.35 8.45 4.57
N SER A 108 -4.47 8.67 5.27
CA SER A 108 -5.80 8.61 4.68
C SER A 108 -6.01 9.73 3.66
N GLU A 109 -5.64 10.97 4.01
CA GLU A 109 -5.69 12.13 3.12
C GLU A 109 -4.85 11.91 1.86
N LEU A 110 -3.60 11.43 2.01
CA LEU A 110 -2.71 11.13 0.89
C LEU A 110 -3.27 10.07 -0.07
N VAL A 111 -3.95 9.05 0.46
CA VAL A 111 -4.55 7.98 -0.35
C VAL A 111 -5.81 8.47 -1.08
N GLU A 112 -6.58 9.35 -0.46
CA GLU A 112 -7.85 9.86 -0.97
C GLU A 112 -7.69 11.04 -1.95
N GLU A 113 -6.59 11.80 -1.87
CA GLU A 113 -6.31 12.99 -2.72
C GLU A 113 -6.30 12.71 -4.24
N HIS A 114 -6.18 11.45 -4.67
CA HIS A 114 -6.12 11.05 -6.08
C HIS A 114 -7.28 10.14 -6.49
N THR A 115 -8.51 10.51 -6.14
CA THR A 115 -9.74 9.75 -6.47
C THR A 115 -10.41 10.28 -7.74
#